data_AF-A0A7Y8PFL3-F1
#
_entry.id   AF-A0A7Y8PFL3-F1
#
_cell.length_a   1.000
_cell.length_b   1.000
_cell.length_c   1.000
_cell.angle_alpha   90.00
_cell.angle_beta   90.00
_cell.angle_gamma   90.00
#
_symmetry.space_group_name_H-M   'P 1'
#
loop_
_entity.id
_entity.type
_entity.pdbx_description
1 polymer ?
#
loop_
_entity_poly.entity_id
_entity_poly.type
_entity_poly.pdbx_seq_one_letter_code
_entity_poly.pdbx_strand_id
1 'polypeptide(L)'
;MKSLSVIELSKLYGINRQTIYNNINKGILSKNSDNKIDLSEAIRVFGEPAKKQDVKEPVKIDSPNSAEVLLLRQQIDMLKNQLDDAKDRESFYQNQIETMQRLLEAPKPNTTQSGYSGSVQPEPAAEVIAMPPKESEILENKRIPVPEHVEPEPEKRGFWSRFFKPYG
;
A
#
# COMPACT_ATOMS: atom_id res chain seq x y z
N MET A 1 -32.02 23.49 40.67
CA MET A 1 -31.43 22.31 39.99
C MET A 1 -31.94 22.26 38.56
N LYS A 2 -31.20 21.66 37.61
CA LYS A 2 -31.67 21.54 36.22
C LYS A 2 -32.75 20.45 36.16
N SER A 3 -33.96 20.82 35.78
CA SER A 3 -35.07 19.89 35.54
C SER A 3 -35.19 19.59 34.05
N LEU A 4 -35.38 18.33 33.68
CA LEU A 4 -35.48 17.84 32.31
C LEU A 4 -36.88 17.24 32.07
N SER A 5 -37.46 17.50 30.90
CA SER A 5 -38.61 16.74 30.42
C SER A 5 -38.20 15.31 30.04
N VAL A 6 -39.17 14.39 29.96
CA VAL A 6 -38.94 13.00 29.51
C VAL A 6 -38.25 12.94 28.14
N ILE A 7 -38.56 13.89 27.26
CA ILE A 7 -37.98 13.98 25.91
C ILE A 7 -36.51 14.37 25.98
N GLU A 8 -36.18 15.39 26.78
CA GLU A 8 -34.79 15.84 26.95
C GLU A 8 -33.96 14.77 27.64
N LEU A 9 -34.52 14.12 28.67
CA LEU A 9 -33.87 13.03 29.39
C LEU A 9 -33.57 11.84 28.45
N SER A 10 -34.54 11.47 27.62
CA SER A 10 -34.38 10.43 26.59
C SER A 10 -33.24 10.74 25.63
N LYS A 11 -33.13 11.98 25.14
CA LYS A 11 -32.04 12.40 24.26
C LYS A 11 -30.69 12.40 24.97
N LEU A 12 -30.65 12.91 26.19
CA LEU A 12 -29.43 13.10 26.97
C LEU A 12 -28.79 11.77 27.39
N TYR A 13 -29.59 10.78 27.78
CA TYR A 13 -29.09 9.44 28.13
C TYR A 13 -29.12 8.44 26.97
N GLY A 14 -29.75 8.79 25.84
CA GLY A 14 -29.98 7.85 24.75
C GLY A 14 -30.93 6.70 25.10
N ILE A 15 -31.85 6.90 26.05
CA ILE A 15 -32.79 5.90 26.56
C ILE A 15 -34.18 6.09 25.93
N ASN A 16 -34.90 5.02 25.64
CA ASN A 16 -36.27 5.09 25.14
C ASN A 16 -37.20 5.77 26.17
N ARG A 17 -38.07 6.69 25.72
CA ARG A 17 -39.08 7.37 26.55
C ARG A 17 -39.97 6.40 27.31
N GLN A 18 -40.34 5.27 26.70
CA GLN A 18 -41.15 4.23 27.38
C GLN A 18 -40.45 3.68 28.61
N THR A 19 -39.14 3.45 28.54
CA THR A 19 -38.34 3.00 29.68
C THR A 19 -38.36 4.03 30.81
N ILE A 20 -38.32 5.32 30.47
CA ILE A 20 -38.42 6.41 31.44
C ILE A 20 -39.79 6.41 32.12
N TYR A 21 -40.88 6.31 31.36
CA TYR A 21 -42.23 6.20 31.92
C TYR A 21 -42.40 4.96 32.82
N ASN A 22 -41.83 3.83 32.43
CA ASN A 22 -41.85 2.62 33.26
C ASN A 22 -41.12 2.83 34.59
N ASN A 23 -39.96 3.48 34.58
CA ASN A 23 -39.22 3.78 35.82
C ASN A 23 -39.96 4.77 36.72
N ILE A 24 -40.72 5.70 36.15
CA ILE A 24 -41.62 6.59 36.90
C ILE A 24 -42.76 5.79 37.53
N ASN A 25 -43.45 4.95 36.75
CA ASN A 25 -44.58 4.15 37.23
C ASN A 25 -44.16 3.13 38.29
N LYS A 26 -42.92 2.64 38.24
CA LYS A 26 -42.32 1.76 39.25
C LYS A 26 -41.83 2.50 40.50
N GLY A 27 -41.89 3.84 40.53
CA GLY A 27 -41.36 4.65 41.63
C GLY A 27 -39.83 4.69 41.72
N ILE A 28 -39.12 4.22 40.69
CA ILE A 28 -37.65 4.25 40.63
C ILE A 28 -37.17 5.67 40.35
N LEU A 29 -37.91 6.41 39.50
CA LEU A 29 -37.59 7.78 39.09
C LEU A 29 -38.71 8.74 39.53
N SER A 30 -38.36 9.78 40.28
CA SER A 30 -39.34 10.77 40.74
C SER A 30 -39.57 11.89 39.73
N LYS A 31 -40.78 12.46 39.73
CA LYS A 31 -41.14 13.68 39.00
C LYS A 31 -41.55 14.78 39.98
N ASN A 32 -41.22 16.02 39.64
CA ASN A 32 -41.66 17.20 40.37
C ASN A 32 -43.12 17.57 40.02
N SER A 33 -43.68 18.54 40.73
CA SER A 33 -45.02 19.10 40.47
C SER A 33 -45.22 19.52 39.00
N ASP A 34 -44.15 19.97 38.36
CA ASP A 34 -44.16 20.49 36.99
C ASP A 34 -44.03 19.38 35.93
N ASN A 35 -44.18 18.11 36.32
CA ASN A 35 -44.00 16.93 35.46
C ASN A 35 -42.60 16.81 34.82
N LYS A 36 -41.59 17.47 35.39
CA LYS A 36 -40.19 17.36 35.01
C LYS A 36 -39.41 16.50 36.01
N ILE A 37 -38.27 16.00 35.57
CA ILE A 37 -37.39 15.11 36.33
C ILE A 37 -36.11 15.88 36.63
N ASP A 38 -35.69 15.92 37.89
CA ASP A 38 -34.44 16.57 38.23
C ASP A 38 -33.23 15.79 37.72
N LEU A 39 -32.18 16.51 37.30
CA LEU A 39 -30.94 15.90 36.83
C LEU A 39 -30.29 15.03 37.91
N SER A 40 -30.43 15.37 39.19
CA SER A 40 -29.96 14.56 40.32
C SER A 40 -30.66 13.19 40.38
N GLU A 41 -31.98 13.15 40.20
CA GLU A 41 -32.76 11.91 40.13
C GLU A 41 -32.35 11.06 38.93
N ALA A 42 -32.14 11.72 37.78
CA ALA A 42 -31.63 11.03 36.60
C ALA A 42 -30.24 10.43 36.82
N ILE A 43 -29.33 11.15 37.48
CA ILE A 43 -27.98 10.65 37.79
C ILE A 43 -28.05 9.50 38.81
N ARG A 44 -28.92 9.59 39.81
CA ARG A 44 -29.15 8.51 40.79
C ARG A 44 -29.61 7.22 40.12
N VAL A 45 -30.49 7.31 39.12
CA VAL A 45 -31.12 6.15 38.47
C VAL A 45 -30.30 5.61 37.29
N PHE A 46 -29.75 6.50 36.46
CA PHE A 46 -29.10 6.15 35.20
C PHE A 46 -27.57 6.38 35.20
N GLY A 47 -27.01 6.97 36.26
CA GLY A 47 -25.60 7.36 36.33
C GLY A 47 -25.31 8.68 35.61
N GLU A 48 -24.04 9.02 35.41
CA GLU A 48 -23.67 10.20 34.62
C GLU A 48 -23.98 9.95 33.13
N PRO A 49 -24.58 10.92 32.43
CA PRO A 49 -24.87 10.76 31.02
C PRO A 49 -23.57 10.66 30.23
N ALA A 50 -23.40 9.56 29.50
CA ALA A 50 -22.27 9.40 28.60
C ALA A 50 -22.29 10.55 27.59
N LYS A 51 -21.24 11.39 27.61
CA LYS A 51 -21.00 12.36 26.54
C LYS A 51 -20.81 11.54 25.27
N LYS A 52 -21.87 11.38 24.48
CA LYS A 52 -21.71 10.96 23.09
C LYS A 52 -20.86 12.08 22.48
N GLN A 53 -19.57 11.80 22.30
CA GLN A 53 -18.76 12.57 21.37
C GLN A 53 -19.54 12.51 20.07
N ASP A 54 -20.14 13.65 19.69
CA ASP A 54 -20.81 13.76 18.42
C ASP A 54 -19.73 13.40 17.40
N VAL A 55 -19.89 12.27 16.70
CA VAL A 55 -18.92 11.74 15.72
C VAL A 55 -18.99 12.58 14.44
N LYS A 56 -18.94 13.90 14.63
CA LYS A 56 -18.94 14.95 13.62
C LYS A 56 -17.72 15.86 13.75
N GLU A 57 -16.72 15.46 14.53
CA GLU A 57 -15.38 15.90 14.23
C GLU A 57 -14.80 14.89 13.25
N PRO A 58 -14.47 15.27 11.99
CA PRO A 58 -13.54 14.47 11.23
C PRO A 58 -12.29 14.40 12.10
N VAL A 59 -12.00 13.21 12.62
CA VAL A 59 -10.76 12.93 13.32
C VAL A 59 -9.68 13.49 12.41
N LYS A 60 -9.06 14.60 12.81
CA LYS A 60 -7.93 15.15 12.09
C LYS A 60 -6.84 14.11 12.25
N ILE A 61 -6.65 13.30 11.21
CA ILE A 61 -5.54 12.33 11.08
C ILE A 61 -4.25 13.11 10.78
N ASP A 62 -4.10 14.31 11.33
CA ASP A 62 -2.87 15.09 11.30
C ASP A 62 -1.99 14.66 12.48
N SER A 63 -1.99 13.37 12.82
CA SER A 63 -0.96 12.80 13.69
C SER A 63 0.23 12.49 12.78
N PRO A 64 1.34 13.25 12.86
CA PRO A 64 2.52 13.03 12.01
C PRO A 64 3.23 11.68 12.28
N ASN A 65 2.71 10.89 13.23
CA ASN A 65 3.24 9.61 13.67
C ASN A 65 2.19 8.47 13.56
N SER A 66 1.22 8.59 12.64
CA SER A 66 0.39 7.42 12.30
C SER A 66 1.28 6.32 11.70
N ALA A 67 1.08 5.07 12.12
CA ALA A 67 1.83 3.92 11.62
C ALA A 67 1.76 3.79 10.09
N GLU A 68 0.63 4.22 9.50
CA GLU A 68 0.43 4.29 8.06
C GLU A 68 1.39 5.29 7.39
N VAL A 69 1.57 6.48 7.97
CA VAL A 69 2.47 7.51 7.43
C VAL A 69 3.92 7.03 7.49
N LEU A 70 4.31 6.31 8.55
CA LEU A 70 5.63 5.69 8.66
C LEU A 70 5.85 4.60 7.60
N LEU A 71 4.86 3.73 7.40
CA LEU A 71 4.91 2.68 6.38
C LEU A 71 5.01 3.27 4.96
N LEU A 72 4.21 4.31 4.67
CA LEU A 72 4.25 5.01 3.40
C LEU A 72 5.61 5.67 3.16
N ARG A 73 6.19 6.28 4.19
CA ARG A 73 7.54 6.85 4.11
C ARG A 73 8.60 5.78 3.80
N GLN A 74 8.52 4.62 4.45
CA GLN A 74 9.41 3.50 4.17
C GLN A 74 9.29 3.02 2.72
N GLN A 75 8.06 2.93 2.19
CA GLN A 75 7.84 2.58 0.78
C GLN A 75 8.46 3.61 -0.18
N ILE A 76 8.30 4.91 0.11
CA ILE A 76 8.91 5.98 -0.68
C ILE A 76 10.44 5.85 -0.71
N ASP A 77 11.05 5.55 0.43
CA ASP A 77 12.51 5.41 0.52
C ASP A 77 13.01 4.18 -0.26
N MET A 78 12.30 3.06 -0.21
CA MET A 78 12.61 1.89 -1.04
C MET A 78 12.51 2.19 -2.54
N LEU A 79 11.43 2.86 -2.97
CA LEU A 79 11.23 3.24 -4.37
C LEU A 79 12.30 4.22 -4.86
N LYS A 80 12.72 5.16 -4.01
CA LYS A 80 13.83 6.07 -4.34
C LYS A 80 15.13 5.31 -4.54
N ASN A 81 15.45 4.35 -3.67
CA ASN A 81 16.66 3.54 -3.83
C ASN A 81 16.63 2.73 -5.12
N GLN A 82 15.49 2.10 -5.43
CA GLN A 82 15.33 1.36 -6.69
C GLN A 82 15.49 2.25 -7.93
N LEU A 83 15.03 3.49 -7.87
CA LEU A 83 15.19 4.45 -8.96
C LEU A 83 16.66 4.87 -9.12
N ASP A 84 17.37 5.05 -8.03
CA ASP A 84 18.80 5.40 -8.05
C ASP A 84 19.62 4.23 -8.63
N ASP A 85 19.40 3.00 -8.13
CA ASP A 85 20.03 1.79 -8.66
C ASP A 85 19.73 1.57 -10.15
N ALA A 86 18.53 1.96 -10.61
CA ALA A 86 18.17 1.89 -12.03
C ALA A 86 18.94 2.93 -12.86
N LYS A 87 19.07 4.17 -12.37
CA LYS A 87 19.83 5.23 -13.04
C LYS A 87 21.31 4.93 -13.11
N ASP A 88 21.89 4.41 -12.03
CA ASP A 88 23.30 4.02 -12.00
C ASP A 88 23.58 2.92 -13.03
N ARG A 89 22.72 1.91 -13.12
CA ARG A 89 22.82 0.87 -14.15
C ARG A 89 22.67 1.43 -15.55
N GLU A 90 21.70 2.33 -15.77
CA GLU A 90 21.53 2.99 -17.07
C GLU A 90 22.78 3.76 -17.47
N SER A 91 23.33 4.58 -16.57
CA SER A 91 24.55 5.35 -16.83
C SER A 91 25.75 4.45 -17.13
N PHE A 92 25.87 3.33 -16.41
CA PHE A 92 26.92 2.34 -16.65
C PHE A 92 26.82 1.71 -18.05
N TYR A 93 25.61 1.36 -18.49
CA TYR A 93 25.41 0.83 -19.84
C TYR A 93 25.59 1.90 -20.91
N GLN A 94 25.12 3.14 -20.68
CA GLN A 94 25.35 4.25 -21.60
C GLN A 94 26.84 4.50 -21.82
N ASN A 95 27.64 4.54 -20.75
CA ASN A 95 29.09 4.68 -20.84
C ASN A 95 29.74 3.52 -21.63
N GLN A 96 29.31 2.27 -21.39
CA GLN A 96 29.79 1.13 -22.18
C GLN A 96 29.45 1.27 -23.66
N ILE A 97 28.22 1.66 -23.99
CA ILE A 97 27.79 1.88 -25.38
C ILE A 97 28.63 2.98 -26.03
N GLU A 98 28.86 4.10 -25.35
CA GLU A 98 29.70 5.19 -25.83
C GLU A 98 31.14 4.73 -26.09
N THR A 99 31.74 3.98 -25.17
CA THR A 99 33.09 3.45 -25.35
C THR A 99 33.18 2.49 -26.53
N MET A 100 32.21 1.59 -26.69
CA MET A 100 32.14 0.66 -27.82
C MET A 100 31.97 1.42 -29.14
N GLN A 101 31.11 2.43 -29.16
CA GLN A 101 30.92 3.28 -30.34
C GLN A 101 32.22 3.99 -30.71
N ARG A 102 32.95 4.55 -29.74
CA ARG A 102 34.25 5.20 -29.98
C ARG A 102 35.34 4.25 -30.49
N LEU A 103 35.34 2.99 -30.04
CA LEU A 103 36.29 1.98 -30.53
C LEU A 103 35.97 1.53 -31.96
N LEU A 104 34.69 1.51 -32.32
CA LEU A 104 34.21 1.17 -33.66
C LEU A 104 34.20 2.36 -34.61
N GLU A 105 34.31 3.60 -34.11
CA GLU A 105 34.50 4.78 -34.94
C GLU A 105 35.83 4.66 -35.69
N ALA A 106 35.73 4.38 -37.00
CA ALA A 106 36.88 4.33 -37.88
C ALA A 106 37.69 5.65 -37.80
N PRO A 107 39.02 5.61 -37.96
CA PRO A 107 39.84 6.82 -38.04
C PRO A 107 39.27 7.72 -39.13
N LYS A 108 38.75 8.89 -38.75
CA LYS A 108 38.27 9.88 -39.72
C LYS A 108 39.47 10.28 -40.59
N PRO A 109 39.45 10.03 -41.92
CA PRO A 109 40.54 10.44 -42.77
C PRO A 109 40.59 11.97 -42.77
N ASN A 110 41.68 12.52 -42.25
CA ASN A 110 41.95 13.95 -42.34
C ASN A 110 42.05 14.31 -43.81
N THR A 111 41.09 15.09 -44.31
CA THR A 111 41.12 15.69 -45.65
C THR A 111 42.39 16.51 -45.80
N THR A 112 43.41 15.96 -46.47
CA THR A 112 44.48 16.75 -47.06
C THR A 112 44.35 16.62 -48.57
N GLN A 113 44.02 17.75 -49.20
CA GLN A 113 44.08 17.93 -50.64
C GLN A 113 45.50 17.62 -51.15
N SER A 114 45.66 16.58 -51.97
CA SER A 114 46.64 16.60 -53.07
C SER A 114 46.47 15.38 -53.98
N GLY A 115 46.24 15.63 -55.27
CA GLY A 115 46.92 14.94 -56.36
C GLY A 115 46.54 13.49 -56.71
N TYR A 116 45.65 13.39 -57.70
CA TYR A 116 45.77 12.51 -58.88
C TYR A 116 45.59 10.97 -58.79
N SER A 117 44.67 10.54 -59.66
CA SER A 117 44.52 9.25 -60.38
C SER A 117 43.88 8.02 -59.73
N GLY A 118 42.71 7.67 -60.28
CA GLY A 118 42.28 6.33 -60.73
C GLY A 118 41.91 5.31 -59.64
N SER A 119 40.91 4.46 -59.75
CA SER A 119 39.93 4.16 -60.80
C SER A 119 39.07 2.98 -60.27
N VAL A 120 37.75 3.00 -60.55
CA VAL A 120 36.81 1.85 -60.63
C VAL A 120 36.18 1.29 -59.32
N GLN A 121 34.85 1.50 -59.23
CA GLN A 121 33.81 0.70 -58.53
C GLN A 121 33.20 -0.31 -59.54
N PRO A 122 32.31 -1.29 -59.23
CA PRO A 122 31.94 -2.03 -57.99
C PRO A 122 31.94 -3.59 -58.15
N GLU A 123 31.56 -4.33 -57.09
CA GLU A 123 31.12 -5.76 -56.94
C GLU A 123 30.31 -6.38 -58.12
N PRO A 124 30.02 -7.73 -58.24
CA PRO A 124 29.78 -8.74 -57.18
C PRO A 124 30.18 -10.23 -57.50
N ALA A 125 30.14 -11.13 -56.50
CA ALA A 125 29.77 -12.55 -56.71
C ALA A 125 29.56 -13.28 -55.37
N ALA A 126 28.32 -13.68 -55.10
CA ALA A 126 27.99 -14.66 -54.08
C ALA A 126 28.17 -16.06 -54.65
N GLU A 127 28.86 -16.95 -53.95
CA GLU A 127 28.64 -18.39 -54.07
C GLU A 127 29.00 -19.12 -52.77
N VAL A 128 28.05 -19.95 -52.36
CA VAL A 128 27.92 -20.69 -51.10
C VAL A 128 28.77 -21.98 -51.15
N ILE A 129 28.86 -22.69 -50.01
CA ILE A 129 29.23 -24.12 -49.81
C ILE A 129 30.71 -24.27 -49.34
N ALA A 130 31.09 -24.87 -48.20
CA ALA A 130 30.49 -25.83 -47.28
C ALA A 130 31.14 -25.77 -45.87
N MET A 131 30.32 -25.99 -44.82
CA MET A 131 30.73 -26.66 -43.57
C MET A 131 30.82 -28.18 -43.83
N PRO A 132 31.65 -29.00 -43.13
CA PRO A 132 31.25 -29.58 -41.80
C PRO A 132 32.44 -30.13 -40.94
N PRO A 133 32.28 -30.97 -39.89
CA PRO A 133 31.41 -30.91 -38.69
C PRO A 133 32.16 -31.24 -37.36
N LYS A 134 31.52 -30.95 -36.21
CA LYS A 134 31.62 -31.56 -34.84
C LYS A 134 31.69 -30.48 -33.76
N GLU A 135 31.00 -30.54 -32.63
CA GLU A 135 30.03 -31.48 -32.08
C GLU A 135 29.24 -30.64 -31.07
N SER A 136 27.92 -30.71 -31.12
CA SER A 136 27.01 -29.96 -30.28
C SER A 136 27.07 -30.48 -28.83
N GLU A 137 27.86 -29.84 -27.97
CA GLU A 137 27.54 -29.85 -26.54
C GLU A 137 26.49 -28.77 -26.31
N ILE A 138 25.23 -29.21 -26.42
CA ILE A 138 24.08 -28.57 -25.81
C ILE A 138 24.36 -28.64 -24.30
N LEU A 139 25.13 -27.70 -23.77
CA LEU A 139 25.08 -27.43 -22.35
C LEU A 139 23.75 -26.72 -22.17
N GLU A 140 22.73 -27.55 -21.88
CA GLU A 140 21.42 -27.11 -21.47
C GLU A 140 21.61 -25.90 -20.56
N ASN A 141 21.01 -24.79 -20.97
CA ASN A 141 20.86 -23.66 -20.09
C ASN A 141 20.04 -24.20 -18.91
N LYS A 142 20.71 -24.65 -17.86
CA LYS A 142 20.10 -25.07 -16.60
C LYS A 142 19.51 -23.79 -16.06
N ARG A 143 18.29 -23.49 -16.54
CA ARG A 143 17.36 -22.58 -15.91
C ARG A 143 17.45 -22.97 -14.46
N ILE A 144 17.96 -22.04 -13.65
CA ILE A 144 17.95 -22.16 -12.21
C ILE A 144 16.53 -22.64 -11.89
N PRO A 145 16.35 -23.80 -11.21
CA PRO A 145 15.02 -24.20 -10.83
C PRO A 145 14.51 -23.06 -9.96
N VAL A 146 13.58 -22.28 -10.52
CA VAL A 146 12.87 -21.25 -9.77
C VAL A 146 12.28 -22.04 -8.61
N PRO A 147 12.64 -21.74 -7.34
CA PRO A 147 12.03 -22.41 -6.22
C PRO A 147 10.53 -22.21 -6.38
N GLU A 148 9.80 -23.30 -6.60
CA GLU A 148 8.36 -23.28 -6.60
C GLU A 148 7.97 -22.80 -5.20
N HIS A 149 7.55 -21.53 -5.09
CA HIS A 149 7.09 -20.98 -3.84
C HIS A 149 5.77 -21.66 -3.56
N VAL A 150 5.82 -22.82 -2.91
CA VAL A 150 4.66 -23.42 -2.30
C VAL A 150 4.32 -22.52 -1.12
N GLU A 151 3.52 -21.48 -1.38
CA GLU A 151 2.81 -20.80 -0.30
C GLU A 151 2.02 -21.90 0.44
N PRO A 152 2.25 -22.11 1.74
CA PRO A 152 1.39 -22.99 2.49
C PRO A 152 0.00 -22.34 2.47
N GLU A 153 -0.92 -22.91 1.67
CA GLU A 153 -2.30 -22.47 1.61
C GLU A 153 -2.84 -22.48 3.05
N PRO A 154 -3.37 -21.36 3.58
CA PRO A 154 -3.78 -21.30 4.97
C PRO A 154 -4.88 -22.34 5.20
N GLU A 155 -4.63 -23.28 6.13
CA GLU A 155 -5.60 -24.32 6.47
C GLU A 155 -6.96 -23.68 6.78
N LYS A 156 -7.97 -24.06 6.00
CA LYS A 156 -9.32 -23.52 6.15
C LYS A 156 -9.86 -23.90 7.52
N ARG A 157 -9.81 -22.94 8.45
CA ARG A 157 -10.39 -23.01 9.79
C ARG A 157 -11.90 -23.22 9.68
N GLY A 158 -12.35 -24.47 9.75
CA GLY A 158 -13.77 -24.83 9.76
C GLY A 158 -14.49 -24.23 10.97
N PHE A 159 -15.82 -24.09 10.89
CA PHE A 159 -16.65 -23.40 11.91
C PHE A 159 -16.37 -23.85 13.37
N TRP A 160 -15.99 -25.11 13.57
CA TRP A 160 -15.68 -25.67 14.88
C TRP A 160 -14.28 -25.28 15.42
N SER A 161 -13.35 -24.89 14.55
CA SER A 161 -11.98 -24.54 14.95
C SER A 161 -11.88 -23.23 15.75
N ARG A 162 -12.87 -22.34 15.62
CA ARG A 162 -12.97 -21.08 16.39
C ARG A 162 -13.50 -21.27 17.81
N PHE A 163 -14.12 -22.42 18.11
CA PHE A 163 -14.67 -22.71 19.44
C PHE A 163 -13.66 -23.42 20.36
N PHE A 164 -12.74 -24.23 19.83
CA PHE A 164 -11.83 -25.06 20.64
C PHE A 164 -10.41 -24.51 20.82
N LYS A 165 -9.97 -23.53 20.02
CA LYS A 165 -8.68 -22.83 20.20
C LYS A 165 -8.82 -21.32 19.94
N PRO A 166 -9.22 -20.54 20.96
CA PRO A 166 -9.43 -19.10 20.79
C PRO A 166 -8.13 -18.30 20.65
N TYR A 167 -6.98 -18.83 21.06
CA TYR A 167 -5.68 -18.19 20.89
C TYR A 167 -4.62 -19.22 20.48
N GLY A 168 -4.24 -19.14 19.21
CA GLY A 168 -3.13 -19.82 18.57
C GLY A 168 -2.74 -18.97 17.38
#